data_AF-A0A5B9QGV5-F1
#
_entry.id   AF-A0A5B9QGV5-F1
#
_cell.length_a   1.000
_cell.length_b   1.000
_cell.length_c   1.000
_cell.angle_alpha   90.00
_cell.angle_beta   90.00
_cell.angle_gamma   90.00
#
_symmetry.space_group_name_H-M   'P 1'
#
loop_
_entity.id
_entity.type
_entity.pdbx_description
1 polymer ?
#
loop_
_entity_poly.entity_id
_entity_poly.type
_entity_poly.pdbx_seq_one_letter_code
_entity_poly.pdbx_strand_id
1 'polypeptide(L)'
;MDTTDYPSLPNLARMHSRLAVDSRRVNDIVDAQLDAIERLFHATTAEDWQGIALASKMLSELTPEEVGPEVVLEAKLVYEEMTHSASEMRRPKHLGRLLDACRAVRSRARE
;
A
#
# COMPACT_ATOMS: atom_id res chain seq x y z
N MET A 1 -25.83 -25.30 -37.38
CA MET A 1 -25.79 -24.35 -36.25
C MET A 1 -24.52 -24.68 -35.49
N ASP A 2 -23.40 -24.28 -36.06
CA ASP A 2 -22.03 -24.33 -35.55
C ASP A 2 -21.50 -22.94 -35.91
N THR A 3 -20.90 -22.15 -35.03
CA THR A 3 -19.61 -22.42 -34.43
C THR A 3 -19.50 -21.68 -33.10
N THR A 4 -19.03 -22.39 -32.08
CA THR A 4 -18.39 -21.79 -30.92
C THR A 4 -17.26 -20.86 -31.40
N ASP A 5 -17.39 -19.57 -31.13
CA ASP A 5 -16.30 -18.59 -31.30
C ASP A 5 -15.18 -18.92 -30.29
N TYR A 6 -14.39 -19.93 -30.61
CA TYR A 6 -13.16 -20.25 -29.90
C TYR A 6 -12.13 -19.15 -30.25
N PRO A 7 -11.58 -18.42 -29.27
CA PRO A 7 -10.56 -17.42 -29.55
C PRO A 7 -9.37 -18.10 -30.24
N SER A 8 -8.94 -17.54 -31.36
CA SER A 8 -7.80 -18.05 -32.12
C SER A 8 -6.55 -18.13 -31.23
N LEU A 9 -5.71 -19.16 -31.43
CA LEU A 9 -4.45 -19.38 -30.68
C LEU A 9 -3.58 -18.10 -30.51
N PRO A 10 -3.48 -17.19 -31.51
CA PRO A 10 -2.77 -15.92 -31.35
C PRO A 10 -3.44 -14.95 -30.37
N ASN A 11 -4.78 -14.92 -30.31
CA ASN A 11 -5.53 -14.13 -29.34
C ASN A 11 -5.37 -14.68 -27.93
N LEU A 12 -5.34 -16.01 -27.78
CA LEU A 12 -5.11 -16.67 -26.51
C LEU A 12 -3.69 -16.37 -25.99
N ALA A 13 -2.66 -16.45 -26.84
CA ALA A 13 -1.30 -16.07 -26.48
C ALA A 13 -1.17 -14.59 -26.08
N ARG A 14 -1.88 -13.68 -26.77
CA ARG A 14 -1.92 -12.25 -26.43
C ARG A 14 -2.68 -11.97 -25.12
N MET A 15 -3.72 -12.73 -24.80
CA MET A 15 -4.40 -12.66 -23.50
C MET A 15 -3.48 -13.17 -22.39
N HIS A 16 -2.79 -14.29 -22.59
CA HIS A 16 -1.82 -14.82 -21.61
C HIS A 16 -0.66 -13.86 -21.35
N SER A 17 -0.12 -13.19 -22.37
CA SER A 17 0.96 -12.22 -22.16
C SER A 17 0.50 -10.98 -21.40
N ARG A 18 -0.70 -10.46 -21.70
CA ARG A 18 -1.30 -9.37 -20.92
C ARG A 18 -1.54 -9.78 -19.47
N LEU A 19 -2.11 -10.96 -19.25
CA LEU A 19 -2.39 -11.47 -17.92
C LEU A 19 -1.11 -11.71 -17.10
N ALA A 20 -0.02 -12.15 -17.75
CA ALA A 20 1.28 -12.28 -17.11
C ALA A 20 1.92 -10.92 -16.77
N VAL A 21 1.75 -9.90 -17.62
CA VAL A 21 2.20 -8.53 -17.34
C VAL A 21 1.39 -7.93 -16.18
N ASP A 22 0.08 -8.10 -16.21
CA ASP A 22 -0.82 -7.62 -15.15
C ASP A 22 -0.51 -8.32 -13.83
N SER A 23 -0.24 -9.64 -13.84
CA SER A 23 0.15 -10.39 -12.64
C SER A 23 1.48 -9.91 -12.05
N ARG A 24 2.49 -9.63 -12.89
CA ARG A 24 3.77 -9.06 -12.40
C ARG A 24 3.56 -7.68 -11.80
N ARG A 25 2.79 -6.83 -12.47
CA ARG A 25 2.47 -5.49 -11.99
C ARG A 25 1.74 -5.53 -10.64
N VAL A 26 0.79 -6.45 -10.48
CA VAL A 26 0.10 -6.64 -9.19
C VAL A 26 1.09 -7.08 -8.11
N ASN A 27 2.00 -8.01 -8.39
CA ASN A 27 3.03 -8.42 -7.42
C ASN A 27 3.95 -7.26 -7.03
N ASP A 28 4.45 -6.48 -7.99
CA ASP A 28 5.33 -5.33 -7.71
C ASP A 28 4.62 -4.27 -6.86
N ILE A 29 3.32 -4.05 -7.09
CA ILE A 29 2.48 -3.15 -6.30
C ILE A 29 2.35 -3.68 -4.86
N VAL A 30 2.03 -4.97 -4.70
CA VAL A 30 1.87 -5.59 -3.37
C VAL A 30 3.19 -5.57 -2.59
N ASP A 31 4.32 -5.87 -3.22
CA ASP A 31 5.64 -5.83 -2.57
C ASP A 31 5.98 -4.41 -2.10
N ALA A 32 5.73 -3.40 -2.93
CA ALA A 32 5.97 -2.00 -2.56
C ALA A 32 5.08 -1.52 -1.39
N GLN A 33 3.84 -2.00 -1.31
CA GLN A 33 2.93 -1.71 -0.20
C GLN A 33 3.42 -2.34 1.11
N LEU A 34 3.80 -3.62 1.05
CA LEU A 34 4.29 -4.35 2.22
C LEU A 34 5.58 -3.73 2.74
N ASP A 35 6.50 -3.35 1.85
CA ASP A 35 7.74 -2.64 2.19
C ASP A 35 7.45 -1.31 2.94
N ALA A 36 6.50 -0.51 2.46
CA ALA A 36 6.15 0.76 3.10
C ALA A 36 5.55 0.55 4.50
N ILE A 37 4.70 -0.47 4.65
CA ILE A 37 4.11 -0.86 5.94
C ILE A 37 5.18 -1.38 6.90
N GLU A 38 6.09 -2.23 6.45
CA GLU A 38 7.19 -2.76 7.27
C GLU A 38 8.14 -1.65 7.73
N ARG A 39 8.49 -0.72 6.83
CA ARG A 39 9.26 0.48 7.18
C ARG A 39 8.58 1.30 8.26
N LEU A 40 7.26 1.48 8.19
CA LEU A 40 6.49 2.18 9.22
C LEU A 40 6.57 1.48 10.58
N PHE A 41 6.40 0.14 10.61
CA PHE A 41 6.50 -0.64 11.85
C PHE A 41 7.91 -0.59 12.44
N HIS A 42 8.93 -0.70 11.60
CA HIS A 42 10.33 -0.64 12.02
C HIS A 42 10.66 0.74 12.60
N ALA A 43 10.31 1.82 11.88
CA ALA A 43 10.53 3.18 12.33
C ALA A 43 9.77 3.49 13.64
N THR A 44 8.54 2.97 13.78
CA THR A 44 7.78 3.09 15.03
C THR A 44 8.47 2.38 16.20
N THR A 45 9.03 1.18 15.96
CA THR A 45 9.71 0.40 17.01
C THR A 45 11.05 1.02 17.40
N ALA A 46 11.73 1.64 16.44
CA ALA A 46 12.99 2.34 16.65
C ALA A 46 12.82 3.77 17.20
N GLU A 47 11.58 4.23 17.39
CA GLU A 47 11.26 5.64 17.70
C GLU A 47 11.88 6.63 16.69
N ASP A 48 12.08 6.17 15.45
CA ASP A 48 12.61 6.97 14.36
C ASP A 48 11.49 7.83 13.77
N TRP A 49 11.32 9.03 14.33
CA TRP A 49 10.31 9.99 13.88
C TRP A 49 10.51 10.41 12.42
N GLN A 50 11.75 10.45 11.92
CA GLN A 50 11.99 10.80 10.53
C GLN A 50 11.59 9.64 9.60
N GLY A 51 11.89 8.41 10.00
CA GLY A 51 11.43 7.20 9.33
C GLY A 51 9.91 7.07 9.30
N ILE A 52 9.22 7.41 10.40
CA ILE A 52 7.75 7.44 10.46
C ILE A 52 7.20 8.47 9.47
N ALA A 53 7.72 9.69 9.45
CA ALA A 53 7.27 10.72 8.51
C ALA A 53 7.45 10.30 7.05
N LEU A 54 8.60 9.68 6.72
CA LEU A 54 8.89 9.21 5.37
C LEU A 54 7.95 8.06 4.97
N ALA A 55 7.75 7.07 5.85
CA ALA A 55 6.87 5.94 5.58
C ALA A 55 5.40 6.39 5.46
N SER A 56 4.94 7.29 6.33
CA SER A 56 3.61 7.89 6.24
C SER A 56 3.41 8.71 4.96
N LYS A 57 4.44 9.42 4.49
CA LYS A 57 4.39 10.08 3.19
C LYS A 57 4.19 9.08 2.05
N MET A 58 5.02 8.02 2.00
CA MET A 58 4.93 6.98 0.98
C MET A 58 3.54 6.32 0.97
N LEU A 59 3.00 5.97 2.13
CA LEU A 59 1.66 5.38 2.25
C LEU A 59 0.53 6.33 1.83
N SER A 60 0.71 7.65 2.03
CA SER A 60 -0.27 8.66 1.60
C SER A 60 -0.30 8.91 0.09
N GLU A 61 0.77 8.54 -0.62
CA GLU A 61 0.90 8.66 -2.08
C GLU A 61 0.35 7.43 -2.82
N LEU A 62 0.05 6.34 -2.09
CA LEU A 62 -0.60 5.15 -2.63
C LEU A 62 -2.10 5.38 -2.84
N THR A 63 -2.68 4.59 -3.74
CA THR A 63 -4.12 4.67 -4.02
C THR A 63 -4.95 3.95 -2.95
N PRO A 64 -6.18 4.40 -2.66
CA PRO A 64 -7.09 3.70 -1.74
C PRO A 64 -7.37 2.25 -2.14
N GLU A 65 -7.35 1.94 -3.43
CA GLU A 65 -7.51 0.60 -3.98
C GLU A 65 -6.32 -0.32 -3.66
N GLU A 66 -5.14 0.26 -3.46
CA GLU A 66 -3.89 -0.43 -3.19
C GLU A 66 -3.77 -0.83 -1.72
N VAL A 67 -3.92 0.12 -0.79
CA VAL A 67 -3.67 -0.11 0.66
C VAL A 67 -4.88 0.10 1.55
N GLY A 68 -6.04 0.40 0.96
CA GLY A 68 -7.24 0.73 1.70
C GLY A 68 -7.35 2.23 2.01
N PRO A 69 -8.56 2.80 1.96
CA PRO A 69 -8.79 4.23 2.15
C PRO A 69 -8.38 4.73 3.53
N GLU A 70 -8.50 3.88 4.56
CA GLU A 70 -8.15 4.20 5.95
C GLU A 70 -6.63 4.37 6.11
N VAL A 71 -5.82 3.55 5.43
CA VAL A 71 -4.36 3.67 5.48
C VAL A 71 -3.91 4.96 4.81
N VAL A 72 -4.42 5.26 3.61
CA VAL A 72 -4.08 6.50 2.89
C VAL A 72 -4.47 7.73 3.71
N LEU A 73 -5.68 7.74 4.29
CA LEU A 73 -6.18 8.85 5.09
C LEU A 73 -5.33 9.08 6.35
N GLU A 74 -5.13 8.04 7.16
CA GLU A 74 -4.39 8.16 8.41
C GLU A 74 -2.90 8.44 8.15
N ALA A 75 -2.32 7.92 7.06
CA ALA A 75 -0.95 8.21 6.66
C ALA A 75 -0.75 9.68 6.30
N LYS A 76 -1.71 10.26 5.57
CA LYS A 76 -1.73 11.68 5.25
C LYS A 76 -1.81 12.55 6.51
N LEU A 77 -2.70 12.19 7.44
CA LEU A 77 -2.85 12.92 8.71
C LEU A 77 -1.56 12.85 9.55
N VAL A 78 -0.92 11.69 9.64
CA VAL A 78 0.38 11.56 10.34
C VAL A 78 1.45 12.42 9.68
N TYR A 79 1.56 12.38 8.35
CA TYR A 79 2.53 13.21 7.62
C TYR A 79 2.28 14.71 7.83
N GLU A 80 1.02 15.14 7.79
CA GLU A 80 0.62 16.54 8.04
C GLU A 80 0.94 16.96 9.48
N GLU A 81 0.61 16.13 10.49
CA GLU A 81 0.94 16.39 11.89
C GLU A 81 2.45 16.59 12.11
N MET A 82 3.27 15.77 11.45
CA MET A 82 4.72 15.78 11.60
C MET A 82 5.40 16.91 10.82
N THR A 83 4.77 17.39 9.74
CA THR A 83 5.29 18.51 8.93
C THR A 83 4.86 19.88 9.45
N HIS A 84 3.68 19.99 10.05
CA HIS A 84 3.14 21.26 10.57
C HIS A 84 3.50 21.53 12.04
N SER A 85 3.81 20.49 12.83
CA SER A 85 4.23 20.66 14.22
C SER A 85 5.70 21.07 14.29
N ALA A 86 5.96 22.36 14.12
CA ALA A 86 7.29 22.94 13.94
C ALA A 86 8.31 22.77 15.09
N SER A 87 8.06 22.05 16.19
CA SER A 87 9.02 22.12 17.32
C SER A 87 9.00 21.03 18.39
N GLU A 88 8.12 20.04 18.37
CA GLU A 88 8.13 19.04 19.44
C GLU A 88 7.98 17.64 18.83
N MET A 89 9.06 16.85 18.91
CA MET A 89 9.05 15.41 18.63
C MET A 89 8.10 14.72 19.62
N ARG A 90 6.79 14.84 19.39
CA ARG A 90 5.75 14.11 20.09
C ARG A 90 5.22 13.06 19.15
N ARG A 91 4.90 11.90 19.72
CA ARG A 91 4.23 10.81 19.01
C ARG A 91 2.97 11.35 18.32
N PRO A 92 2.81 11.15 16.98
CA PRO A 92 1.63 11.60 16.26
C PRO A 92 0.38 10.94 16.84
N LYS A 93 -0.72 11.69 16.92
CA LYS A 93 -1.97 11.17 17.51
C LYS A 93 -2.59 10.10 16.63
N HIS A 94 -2.41 10.26 15.31
CA HIS A 94 -2.93 9.36 14.30
C HIS A 94 -2.06 8.11 14.08
N LEU A 95 -0.84 8.06 14.63
CA LEU A 95 0.07 6.93 14.41
C LEU A 95 -0.53 5.59 14.88
N GLY A 96 -1.25 5.57 16.00
CA GLY A 96 -1.92 4.36 16.48
C GLY A 96 -2.95 3.82 15.48
N ARG A 97 -3.77 4.72 14.93
CA ARG A 97 -4.81 4.38 13.94
C ARG A 97 -4.21 3.92 12.62
N LEU A 98 -3.12 4.56 12.18
CA LEU A 98 -2.39 4.14 11.00
C LEU A 98 -1.85 2.71 11.14
N LEU A 99 -1.26 2.37 12.28
CA LEU A 99 -0.73 1.02 12.53
C LEU A 99 -1.84 -0.04 12.59
N ASP A 100 -2.99 0.30 13.17
CA ASP A 100 -4.14 -0.61 13.22
C ASP A 100 -4.77 -0.80 11.83
N ALA A 101 -4.87 0.27 11.03
CA ALA A 101 -5.29 0.18 9.63
C ALA A 101 -4.34 -0.70 8.81
N CYS A 102 -3.02 -0.54 8.97
CA CYS A 102 -2.02 -1.39 8.32
C CYS A 102 -2.14 -2.87 8.76
N ARG A 103 -2.45 -3.14 10.03
CA ARG A 103 -2.70 -4.51 10.52
C ARG A 103 -3.95 -5.12 9.89
N ALA A 104 -5.02 -4.33 9.71
CA ALA A 104 -6.25 -4.78 9.09
C ALA A 104 -6.06 -5.18 7.62
N VAL A 105 -5.21 -4.46 6.88
CA VAL A 105 -4.81 -4.84 5.51
C VAL A 105 -4.06 -6.17 5.52
N ARG A 106 -3.11 -6.35 6.44
CA ARG A 106 -2.35 -7.60 6.58
C ARG A 106 -3.22 -8.81 6.95
N SER A 107 -4.27 -8.63 7.75
CA SER A 107 -5.19 -9.72 8.06
C SER A 107 -6.04 -10.12 6.86
N ARG A 108 -6.50 -9.16 6.04
CA ARG A 108 -7.26 -9.42 4.82
C ARG A 108 -6.44 -10.14 3.75
N ALA A 109 -5.14 -9.86 3.67
CA ALA A 109 -4.23 -10.54 2.74
C ALA A 109 -3.91 -12.00 3.12
N ARG A 110 -4.30 -12.46 4.31
CA ARG A 110 -4.07 -13.84 4.79
C ARG A 110 -5.32 -14.73 4.75
N GLU A 111 -6.51 -14.16 4.48
CA GLU A 111 -7.76 -14.88 4.24
C GLU A 111 -7.88 -15.26 2.76
#